data_AF-A0A967J902-F1
#
_entry.id   AF-A0A967J902-F1
#
_cell.length_a   1.000
_cell.length_b   1.000
_cell.length_c   1.000
_cell.angle_alpha   90.00
_cell.angle_beta   90.00
_cell.angle_gamma   90.00
#
_symmetry.space_group_name_H-M   'P 1'
#
loop_
_entity.id
_entity.type
_entity.pdbx_description
1 polymer ?
#
loop_
_entity_poly.entity_id
_entity_poly.type
_entity_poly.pdbx_seq_one_letter_code
_entity_poly.pdbx_strand_id
1 'polypeptide(L)'
;EPEPVPEGEEINLITAVNRAIYEVMEAYPDTLVFGEDVAGEKGGVFKATQRLSGRFGVERCFNTPLAESVIVGAAVGMAAAGLRPLPEIQFADYIHPA
;
A
#
# COMPACT_ATOMS: atom_id res chain seq x y z
N GLU A 1 -26.45 5.60 19.88
CA GLU A 1 -26.62 6.64 18.85
C GLU A 1 -26.59 5.95 17.49
N PRO A 2 -27.33 6.42 16.47
CA PRO A 2 -27.19 5.86 15.13
C PRO A 2 -25.81 6.23 14.57
N GLU A 3 -25.19 5.33 13.82
CA GLU A 3 -23.92 5.62 13.16
C GLU A 3 -24.07 6.75 12.13
N PRO A 4 -23.07 7.63 12.00
CA PRO A 4 -23.09 8.68 11.01
C PRO A 4 -23.15 8.08 9.60
N VAL A 5 -24.02 8.62 8.75
CA VAL A 5 -24.07 8.24 7.33
C VAL A 5 -22.82 8.80 6.66
N PRO A 6 -22.04 7.97 5.92
CA PRO A 6 -20.87 8.44 5.20
C PRO A 6 -21.25 9.54 4.19
N GLU A 7 -20.56 10.68 4.23
CA GLU A 7 -20.69 11.73 3.24
C GLU A 7 -19.73 11.47 2.07
N GLY A 8 -20.18 11.60 0.82
CA GLY A 8 -19.34 11.51 -0.38
C GLY A 8 -19.92 10.64 -1.50
N GLU A 9 -19.10 10.43 -2.54
CA GLU A 9 -19.40 9.52 -3.63
C GLU A 9 -19.40 8.06 -3.14
N GLU A 10 -20.43 7.30 -3.49
CA GLU A 10 -20.47 5.86 -3.21
C GLU A 10 -19.41 5.13 -4.06
N ILE A 11 -18.42 4.55 -3.39
CA ILE A 11 -17.33 3.80 -4.01
C ILE A 11 -17.16 2.46 -3.30
N ASN A 12 -16.61 1.48 -4.01
CA ASN A 12 -16.27 0.20 -3.39
C ASN A 12 -15.04 0.35 -2.46
N LEU A 13 -14.88 -0.62 -1.57
CA LEU A 13 -13.81 -0.61 -0.56
C LEU A 13 -12.41 -0.50 -1.17
N ILE A 14 -12.14 -1.22 -2.25
CA ILE A 14 -10.80 -1.24 -2.84
C ILE A 14 -10.44 0.11 -3.48
N THR A 15 -11.42 0.79 -4.07
CA THR A 15 -11.26 2.17 -4.54
C THR A 15 -11.02 3.13 -3.39
N ALA A 16 -11.71 2.97 -2.26
CA ALA A 16 -11.48 3.78 -1.06
C ALA A 16 -10.05 3.58 -0.51
N VAL A 17 -9.57 2.34 -0.42
CA VAL A 17 -8.19 2.02 -0.01
C VAL A 17 -7.18 2.65 -0.96
N ASN A 18 -7.37 2.51 -2.28
CA ASN A 18 -6.48 3.12 -3.27
C ASN A 18 -6.43 4.64 -3.15
N ARG A 19 -7.58 5.31 -3.00
CA ARG A 19 -7.66 6.77 -2.79
C ARG A 19 -6.91 7.19 -1.54
N ALA A 20 -7.11 6.50 -0.42
CA ALA A 20 -6.41 6.80 0.83
C ALA A 20 -4.89 6.68 0.69
N ILE A 21 -4.38 5.61 0.05
CA ILE A 21 -2.94 5.45 -0.19
C ILE A 21 -2.42 6.57 -1.09
N TYR A 22 -3.16 6.91 -2.15
CA TYR A 22 -2.80 7.98 -3.07
C TYR A 22 -2.64 9.33 -2.36
N GLU A 23 -3.62 9.71 -1.53
CA GLU A 23 -3.59 10.94 -0.74
C GLU A 23 -2.40 10.97 0.23
N VAL A 24 -2.13 9.86 0.91
CA VAL A 24 -0.96 9.75 1.80
C VAL A 24 0.36 9.88 1.02
N MET A 25 0.46 9.29 -0.17
CA MET A 25 1.67 9.40 -0.99
C MET A 25 1.87 10.79 -1.60
N GLU A 26 0.79 11.54 -1.87
CA GLU A 26 0.86 12.94 -2.28
C GLU A 26 1.27 13.87 -1.13
N ALA A 27 0.69 13.67 0.06
CA ALA A 27 0.95 14.51 1.22
C ALA A 27 2.35 14.30 1.82
N TYR A 28 2.87 13.06 1.76
CA TYR A 28 4.11 12.67 2.41
C TYR A 28 5.10 12.08 1.38
N PRO A 29 6.12 12.86 0.94
CA PRO A 29 7.08 12.43 -0.07
C PRO A 29 7.96 11.23 0.33
N ASP A 30 8.08 10.96 1.62
CA ASP A 30 8.83 9.85 2.22
C ASP A 30 7.99 8.57 2.43
N THR A 31 6.75 8.55 1.93
CA THR A 31 5.92 7.34 1.90
C THR A 31 6.37 6.38 0.81
N LEU A 32 6.51 5.10 1.16
CA LEU A 32 6.89 4.01 0.26
C LEU A 32 5.84 2.90 0.31
N VAL A 33 5.35 2.44 -0.84
CA VAL A 33 4.42 1.30 -0.95
C VAL A 33 5.15 0.13 -1.59
N PHE A 34 5.14 -1.03 -0.96
CA PHE A 34 5.86 -2.19 -1.53
C PHE A 34 5.26 -3.50 -1.06
N GLY A 35 5.49 -4.57 -1.82
CA GLY A 35 4.96 -5.90 -1.55
C GLY A 35 4.95 -6.75 -2.81
N GLU A 36 4.18 -7.82 -2.79
CA GLU A 36 4.07 -8.73 -3.93
C GLU A 36 3.08 -8.19 -4.97
N ASP A 37 3.56 -7.96 -6.20
CA ASP A 37 2.77 -7.46 -7.33
C ASP A 37 2.08 -6.10 -7.13
N VAL A 38 2.55 -5.28 -6.19
CA VAL A 38 1.95 -3.97 -5.89
C VAL A 38 2.24 -2.89 -6.95
N ALA A 39 3.31 -3.05 -7.73
CA ALA A 39 3.72 -2.07 -8.75
C ALA A 39 3.23 -2.43 -10.15
N GLY A 40 3.33 -1.46 -11.07
CA GLY A 40 2.92 -1.61 -12.47
C GLY A 40 1.49 -1.17 -12.75
N GLU A 41 1.03 -1.38 -13.98
CA GLU A 41 -0.28 -0.89 -14.44
C GLU A 41 -1.46 -1.55 -13.71
N LYS A 42 -1.30 -2.82 -13.32
CA LYS A 42 -2.32 -3.59 -12.58
C LYS A 42 -2.46 -3.11 -11.13
N GLY A 43 -1.32 -2.92 -10.45
CA GLY A 43 -1.18 -2.45 -9.06
C GLY A 43 -1.91 -3.30 -8.02
N GLY A 44 -1.32 -4.44 -7.67
CA GLY A 44 -1.83 -5.40 -6.69
C GLY A 44 -2.78 -6.42 -7.30
N VAL A 45 -2.89 -7.59 -6.66
CA VAL A 45 -3.82 -8.65 -7.09
C VAL A 45 -5.27 -8.16 -7.07
N PHE A 46 -5.61 -7.36 -6.06
CA PHE A 46 -6.94 -6.77 -5.87
C PHE A 46 -7.10 -5.38 -6.48
N LYS A 47 -6.05 -4.79 -7.07
CA LYS A 47 -6.02 -3.40 -7.58
C LYS A 47 -5.93 -2.31 -6.49
N ALA A 48 -5.52 -2.64 -5.27
CA ALA A 48 -5.37 -1.68 -4.15
C ALA A 48 -4.37 -0.56 -4.48
N THR A 49 -3.33 -0.87 -5.26
CA THR A 49 -2.21 0.03 -5.56
C THR A 49 -2.16 0.43 -7.03
N GLN A 50 -3.29 0.30 -7.73
CA GLN A 50 -3.40 0.61 -9.15
C GLN A 50 -2.86 2.02 -9.46
N ARG A 51 -2.03 2.12 -10.51
CA ARG A 51 -1.40 3.35 -11.02
C ARG A 51 -0.44 4.09 -10.08
N LEU A 52 -0.20 3.60 -8.86
CA LEU A 52 0.69 4.28 -7.90
C LEU A 52 2.12 4.40 -8.44
N SER A 53 2.71 3.32 -8.98
CA SER A 53 4.08 3.38 -9.52
C SER A 53 4.22 4.28 -10.75
N GLY A 54 3.16 4.40 -11.55
CA GLY A 54 3.12 5.32 -12.69
C GLY A 54 3.05 6.80 -12.25
N ARG A 55 2.36 7.09 -11.14
CA ARG A 55 2.24 8.44 -10.58
C ARG A 55 3.46 8.86 -9.76
N PHE A 56 3.92 8.01 -8.86
CA PHE A 56 4.90 8.33 -7.83
C PHE A 56 6.31 7.81 -8.13
N GLY A 57 6.48 7.04 -9.21
CA GLY A 57 7.73 6.45 -9.62
C GLY A 57 8.00 5.11 -8.92
N VAL A 58 8.87 4.31 -9.54
CA VAL A 58 9.26 2.99 -9.04
C VAL A 58 10.09 3.05 -7.75
N GLU A 59 10.70 4.18 -7.44
CA GLU A 59 11.41 4.39 -6.16
C GLU A 59 10.45 4.44 -4.96
N ARG A 60 9.16 4.73 -5.20
CA ARG A 60 8.14 4.89 -4.14
C ARG A 60 7.04 3.84 -4.17
N CYS A 61 6.90 3.11 -5.27
CA CYS A 61 6.00 1.97 -5.38
C CYS A 61 6.66 0.85 -6.20
N PHE A 62 7.08 -0.22 -5.52
CA PHE A 62 7.89 -1.30 -6.11
C PHE A 62 7.53 -2.69 -5.59
N ASN A 63 7.86 -3.71 -6.39
CA ASN A 63 7.67 -5.11 -6.03
C ASN A 63 8.82 -5.63 -5.16
N THR A 64 8.52 -6.52 -4.24
CA THR A 64 9.49 -7.28 -3.44
C THR A 64 9.63 -8.72 -3.92
N PRO A 65 10.67 -9.46 -3.49
CA PRO A 65 10.66 -10.92 -3.54
C PRO A 65 9.48 -11.51 -2.76
N LEU A 66 9.10 -12.74 -3.10
CA LEU A 66 8.07 -13.54 -2.40
C LEU A 66 8.62 -14.04 -1.06
N ALA A 67 8.64 -13.15 -0.06
CA ALA A 67 9.11 -13.44 1.28
C ALA A 67 8.54 -12.42 2.28
N GLU A 68 7.49 -12.82 3.00
CA GLU A 68 6.70 -11.94 3.86
C GLU A 68 7.53 -11.37 5.03
N SER A 69 8.41 -12.19 5.62
CA SER A 69 9.37 -11.74 6.65
C SER A 69 10.32 -10.66 6.15
N VAL A 70 10.71 -10.72 4.88
CA VAL A 70 11.57 -9.70 4.27
C VAL A 70 10.77 -8.41 4.05
N ILE A 71 9.52 -8.51 3.62
CA ILE A 71 8.62 -7.36 3.45
C ILE A 71 8.45 -6.60 4.77
N VAL A 72 8.05 -7.29 5.83
CA VAL A 72 7.83 -6.64 7.14
C VAL A 72 9.13 -6.20 7.78
N GLY A 73 10.20 -7.02 7.72
CA GLY A 73 11.51 -6.65 8.23
C GLY A 73 12.09 -5.40 7.58
N ALA A 74 11.95 -5.27 6.25
CA ALA A 74 12.34 -4.07 5.52
C ALA A 74 11.51 -2.86 5.93
N ALA A 75 10.19 -3.02 6.11
CA ALA A 75 9.32 -1.94 6.61
C ALA A 75 9.77 -1.44 7.98
N VAL A 76 10.08 -2.34 8.92
CA VAL A 76 10.58 -1.95 10.25
C VAL A 76 11.88 -1.15 10.13
N GLY A 77 12.83 -1.60 9.30
CA GLY A 77 14.09 -0.89 9.06
C GLY A 77 13.89 0.49 8.43
N MET A 78 13.03 0.60 7.43
CA MET A 78 12.69 1.87 6.77
C MET A 78 12.03 2.85 7.74
N ALA A 79 11.07 2.38 8.55
CA ALA A 79 10.42 3.19 9.57
C ALA A 79 11.43 3.69 10.63
N ALA A 80 12.34 2.81 11.08
CA ALA A 80 13.42 3.20 11.99
C ALA A 80 14.38 4.24 11.39
N ALA A 81 14.54 4.24 10.06
CA ALA A 81 15.32 5.23 9.33
C ALA A 81 14.55 6.55 9.06
N GLY A 82 13.30 6.68 9.52
CA GLY A 82 12.49 7.89 9.38
C GLY A 82 11.62 7.96 8.12
N LEU A 83 11.51 6.87 7.36
CA LEU A 83 10.60 6.77 6.21
C LEU A 83 9.19 6.34 6.65
N ARG A 84 8.22 6.42 5.74
CA ARG A 84 6.82 6.02 5.97
C ARG A 84 6.44 4.80 5.11
N PRO A 85 6.82 3.57 5.51
CA PRO A 85 6.53 2.38 4.72
C PRO A 85 5.05 1.95 4.86
N LEU A 86 4.46 1.54 3.75
CA LEU A 86 3.15 0.90 3.61
C LEU A 86 3.36 -0.47 2.93
N PRO A 87 3.84 -1.50 3.67
CA PRO A 87 4.00 -2.84 3.13
C PRO A 87 2.64 -3.52 2.89
N GLU A 88 2.47 -4.20 1.75
CA GLU A 88 1.32 -5.06 1.45
C GLU A 88 1.70 -6.53 1.63
N ILE A 89 0.87 -7.27 2.37
CA ILE A 89 0.88 -8.73 2.39
C ILE A 89 -0.37 -9.19 1.64
N GLN A 90 -0.18 -10.06 0.65
CA GLN A 90 -1.18 -10.33 -0.38
C GLN A 90 -2.48 -10.94 0.18
N PHE A 91 -2.35 -11.82 1.16
CA PHE A 91 -3.46 -12.44 1.88
C PHE A 91 -3.13 -12.51 3.37
N ALA A 92 -4.15 -12.36 4.23
CA ALA A 92 -3.98 -12.46 5.67
C ALA A 92 -3.41 -13.83 6.09
N ASP A 93 -3.70 -14.90 5.36
CA ASP A 93 -3.16 -16.25 5.60
C ASP A 93 -1.62 -16.31 5.53
N TYR A 94 -0.99 -15.36 4.82
CA TYR A 94 0.46 -15.27 4.64
C TYR A 94 1.14 -14.36 5.68
N ILE A 95 0.39 -13.82 6.65
CA ILE A 95 0.96 -12.94 7.67
C ILE A 95 1.78 -13.69 8.74
N HIS A 96 1.52 -14.99 8.94
CA HIS A 96 2.22 -15.77 9.95
C HIS A 96 3.75 -15.87 9.77
N PRO A 97 4.27 -16.03 8.54
CA PRO A 97 5.71 -15.95 8.29
C PRO A 97 6.27 -14.51 8.22
N ALA A 98 5.44 -13.48 8.40
CA ALA A 98 5.83 -12.07 8.26
C ALA A 98 6.49 -11.49 9.53
#